data_AF-A0A6L7ZW04-F1
#
_entry.id   AF-A0A6L7ZW04-F1
#
_cell.length_a   1.000
_cell.length_b   1.000
_cell.length_c   1.000
_cell.angle_alpha   90.00
_cell.angle_beta   90.00
_cell.angle_gamma   90.00
#
_symmetry.space_group_name_H-M   'P 1'
#
loop_
_entity.id
_entity.type
_entity.pdbx_description
1 polymer ?
#
loop_
_entity_poly.entity_id
_entity_poly.type
_entity_poly.pdbx_seq_one_letter_code
_entity_poly.pdbx_strand_id
1 'polypeptide(L)' 'PYALGVIALDAGPSMIAQLADWDADSLKCGMPVEMTIGTIRTGKDGIRHVGPKFRPLDERTA' A
#
# COMPACT_ATOMS: atom_id res chain seq x y z
N PRO A 1 12.75 -5.26 -1.21
CA PRO A 1 11.70 -5.45 -2.23
C PRO A 1 10.53 -4.50 -1.93
N TYR A 2 9.78 -4.06 -2.93
CA TYR A 2 8.54 -3.33 -2.71
C TYR A 2 7.42 -4.03 -3.48
N ALA A 3 6.27 -4.22 -2.84
CA ALA A 3 5.08 -4.70 -3.52
C ALA A 3 4.31 -3.50 -4.09
N LEU A 4 3.81 -3.67 -5.31
CA LEU A 4 3.00 -2.69 -6.01
C LEU A 4 1.68 -3.36 -6.39
N GLY A 5 0.56 -2.68 -6.15
CA GLY A 5 -0.76 -3.20 -6.45
C GLY A 5 -1.63 -2.18 -7.18
N VAL A 6 -2.62 -2.68 -7.91
CA VAL A 6 -3.78 -1.92 -8.35
C VAL A 6 -4.84 -2.06 -7.25
N ILE A 7 -5.05 -1.01 -6.49
CA ILE A 7 -5.96 -0.99 -5.36
C ILE A 7 -7.32 -0.49 -5.85
N ALA A 8 -8.32 -1.36 -5.82
CA ALA A 8 -9.71 -0.96 -6.02
C ALA A 8 -10.20 -0.29 -4.74
N LEU A 9 -10.55 1.00 -4.82
CA LEU A 9 -11.10 1.75 -3.69
C LEU A 9 -12.62 1.53 -3.62
N ASP A 10 -13.17 1.47 -2.42
CA ASP A 10 -14.62 1.31 -2.21
C ASP A 10 -15.46 2.41 -2.87
N ALA A 11 -14.88 3.60 -3.06
CA ALA A 11 -15.51 4.70 -3.77
C ALA A 11 -15.65 4.47 -5.30
N GLY A 12 -15.10 3.38 -5.83
CA GLY A 12 -15.15 3.01 -7.25
C GLY A 12 -13.83 3.11 -8.03
N PRO A 13 -13.00 4.17 -7.91
CA PRO A 13 -11.80 4.28 -8.71
C PRO A 13 -10.70 3.31 -8.24
N SER A 14 -9.75 3.03 -9.14
CA SER A 14 -8.56 2.24 -8.81
C SER A 14 -7.32 3.12 -8.73
N MET A 15 -6.38 2.77 -7.84
CA MET A 15 -5.12 3.49 -7.66
C MET A 15 -3.94 2.53 -7.70
N ILE A 16 -2.88 2.90 -8.44
CA ILE A 16 -1.60 2.18 -8.39
C ILE A 16 -0.81 2.70 -7.20
N ALA A 17 -0.51 1.84 -6.23
CA ALA A 17 0.20 2.23 -5.02
C ALA A 17 1.10 1.12 -4.48
N GLN A 18 2.09 1.52 -3.69
CA GLN A 18 2.95 0.58 -2.97
C GLN A 18 2.24 0.02 -1.74
N LEU A 19 2.54 -1.24 -1.43
CA LEU A 19 2.11 -1.84 -0.17
C LEU A 19 3.17 -1.66 0.93
N ALA A 20 2.70 -1.50 2.16
CA ALA A 20 3.46 -1.47 3.41
C ALA A 20 3.01 -2.63 4.31
N ASP A 21 3.82 -2.96 5.31
CA ASP A 21 3.50 -3.93 6.37
C ASP A 21 2.97 -5.28 5.85
N TRP A 22 3.62 -5.83 4.81
CA TRP A 22 3.24 -7.10 4.16
C TRP A 22 4.35 -8.14 4.28
N ASP A 23 3.94 -9.41 4.22
CA ASP A 23 4.83 -10.56 4.08
C ASP A 23 4.72 -11.13 2.66
N ALA A 24 5.83 -11.58 2.09
CA ALA A 24 5.88 -12.00 0.69
C ALA A 24 4.94 -13.18 0.39
N ASP A 25 4.77 -14.07 1.37
CA ASP A 25 3.92 -15.25 1.25
C ASP A 25 2.43 -14.97 1.56
N SER A 26 2.11 -13.78 2.12
CA SER A 26 0.74 -13.45 2.53
C SER A 26 -0.04 -12.70 1.46
N LEU A 27 0.62 -11.98 0.55
CA LEU A 27 -0.05 -11.15 -0.45
C LEU A 27 -0.84 -11.94 -1.50
N LYS A 28 -2.12 -11.61 -1.65
CA LYS A 28 -3.04 -12.22 -2.62
C LYS A 28 -3.95 -11.17 -3.23
N CYS A 29 -4.34 -11.34 -4.49
CA CYS A 29 -5.35 -10.50 -5.12
C CYS A 29 -6.69 -10.64 -4.37
N GLY A 30 -7.39 -9.52 -4.20
CA GLY A 30 -8.68 -9.47 -3.48
C GLY A 30 -8.54 -9.34 -1.96
N MET A 31 -7.33 -9.34 -1.42
CA MET A 31 -7.09 -9.06 0.00
C MET A 31 -7.56 -7.63 0.36
N PRO A 32 -8.29 -7.46 1.48
CA PRO A 32 -8.66 -6.14 1.96
C PRO A 32 -7.43 -5.37 2.44
N VAL A 33 -7.39 -4.07 2.14
CA VAL A 33 -6.30 -3.19 2.51
C VAL A 33 -6.84 -1.86 3.01
N GLU A 34 -6.05 -1.19 3.84
CA GLU A 34 -6.34 0.18 4.27
C GLU A 34 -5.23 1.14 3.86
N MET A 35 -5.60 2.41 3.66
CA MET A 35 -4.64 3.45 3.34
C MET A 35 -3.79 3.78 4.56
N THR A 36 -2.49 3.89 4.34
CA THR A 36 -1.53 4.49 5.27
C THR A 36 -0.71 5.57 4.57
N ILE A 37 0.00 6.39 5.33
CA ILE A 37 0.88 7.43 4.79
C ILE A 37 2.33 7.01 4.97
N GLY A 38 3.10 7.00 3.88
CA GLY A 38 4.49 6.59 3.91
C GLY A 38 5.35 7.29 2.87
N THR A 39 6.66 7.07 2.94
CA THR A 39 7.59 7.60 1.92
C THR A 39 7.45 6.79 0.63
N ILE A 40 7.01 7.43 -0.45
CA ILE A 40 6.87 6.83 -1.79
C ILE A 40 8.24 6.74 -2.46
N ARG A 41 9.02 7.82 -2.36
CA ARG A 41 10.40 7.89 -2.84
C ARG A 41 11.20 8.94 -2.07
N THR A 42 12.50 8.81 -2.07
CA THR A 42 13.44 9.85 -1.65
C THR A 42 14.08 10.46 -2.89
N GLY A 43 13.99 11.78 -3.04
CA GLY A 43 14.64 12.51 -4.12
C GLY A 43 16.16 12.46 -4.02
N LYS A 44 16.85 12.83 -5.11
CA LYS A 44 18.32 12.91 -5.14
C LYS A 44 18.87 13.98 -4.19
N ASP A 45 18.05 14.96 -3.87
CA ASP A 45 18.26 16.03 -2.89
C ASP A 45 18.04 15.58 -1.44
N GLY A 46 17.66 14.31 -1.21
CA GLY A 46 17.34 13.78 0.11
C GLY A 46 15.93 14.11 0.59
N ILE A 47 15.11 14.81 -0.21
CA ILE A 47 13.73 15.16 0.17
C ILE A 47 12.84 13.91 0.08
N ARG A 48 12.11 13.63 1.16
CA ARG A 48 11.13 12.54 1.19
C ARG A 48 9.81 12.99 0.56
N HIS A 49 9.40 12.30 -0.49
CA HIS A 49 8.06 12.44 -1.04
C HIS A 49 7.13 11.47 -0.30
N VAL A 50 6.24 12.03 0.51
CA VAL A 50 5.28 11.30 1.32
C VAL A 50 3.94 11.24 0.58
N GLY A 51 3.24 10.13 0.70
CA GLY A 51 1.90 9.98 0.16
C GLY A 51 1.29 8.63 0.50
N PRO A 52 0.17 8.26 -0.17
CA PRO A 52 -0.57 7.06 0.16
C PRO A 52 0.21 5.78 -0.17
N LYS A 53 0.17 4.86 0.78
CA LYS A 53 0.48 3.43 0.64
C LYS A 53 -0.72 2.64 1.16
N PHE A 54 -0.68 1.33 0.97
CA PHE A 54 -1.72 0.45 1.51
C PHE A 54 -1.10 -0.66 2.32
N ARG A 55 -1.72 -1.03 3.42
CA ARG A 55 -1.31 -2.22 4.19
C ARG A 55 -2.46 -3.22 4.24
N PRO A 56 -2.16 -4.54 4.24
CA PRO A 56 -3.14 -5.56 4.51
C PRO A 56 -3.93 -5.26 5.79
N LEU A 57 -5.24 -5.42 5.75
CA LEU A 57 -6.05 -5.51 6.96
C LEU A 57 -5.89 -6.92 7.50
N ASP A 58 -5.28 -7.05 8.70
CA ASP A 58 -5.23 -8.33 9.39
C ASP A 58 -6.66 -8.72 9.80
N GLU A 59 -7.12 -9.91 9.37
CA GLU A 59 -8.45 -10.44 9.70
C GLU A 59 -8.69 -10.60 11.22
N ARG A 60 -7.68 -10.42 12.07
CA ARG A 60 -7.79 -10.56 13.54
C ARG A 60 -8.47 -9.37 14.24
N THR A 61 -8.86 -8.33 13.51
CA THR A 61 -9.45 -7.11 14.12
C THR A 61 -10.82 -6.72 13.54
N ALA A 62 -11.48 -7.61 12.81
CA ALA A 62 -12.86 -7.41 12.33
C ALA A 62 -13.86 -8.24 13.16
#